data_AF-A0A8S9FMC0-F1
#
_entry.id   AF-A0A8S9FMC0-F1
#
_cell.length_a   1.000
_cell.length_b   1.000
_cell.length_c   1.000
_cell.angle_alpha   90.00
_cell.angle_beta   90.00
_cell.angle_gamma   90.00
#
_symmetry.space_group_name_H-M   'P 1'
#
loop_
_entity.id
_entity.type
_entity.pdbx_description
1 polymer ?
#
loop_
_entity_poly.entity_id
_entity_poly.type
_entity_poly.pdbx_seq_one_letter_code
_entity_poly.pdbx_strand_id
1 'polypeptide(L)'
;MRGHTIRVHNKDIRRLLERASRDEHSYICLPEHASSFTQTKLVPEIYTKDEINEMFYGIYGEHEKNKEDFQMKLDGVYYPLNDSISWLTTCMEEMRQDIARIQRANNVSRSTSIDRHRSIVA
;
A
#
# COMPACT_ATOMS: atom_id res chain seq x y z
N MET A 1 34.08 6.42 38.42
CA MET A 1 35.09 5.51 37.81
C MET A 1 36.36 6.30 37.56
N ARG A 2 37.52 5.79 38.00
CA ARG A 2 38.83 6.46 37.82
C ARG A 2 39.36 6.08 36.45
N GLY A 3 39.44 7.04 35.53
CA GLY A 3 40.02 6.80 34.20
C GLY A 3 41.50 6.44 34.32
N HIS A 4 41.92 5.34 33.72
CA HIS A 4 43.33 4.95 33.65
C HIS A 4 43.85 5.23 32.23
N THR A 5 44.90 6.03 32.12
CA THR A 5 45.52 6.35 30.84
C THR A 5 46.49 5.22 30.46
N ILE A 6 46.18 4.49 29.39
CA ILE A 6 47.04 3.44 28.85
C ILE A 6 48.06 4.08 27.91
N ARG A 7 49.36 3.89 28.19
CA ARG A 7 50.43 4.38 27.30
C ARG A 7 50.66 3.34 26.21
N VAL A 8 50.37 3.72 24.96
CA VAL A 8 50.54 2.86 23.79
C VAL A 8 51.53 3.51 22.82
N HIS A 9 52.44 2.72 22.25
CA HIS A 9 53.40 3.21 21.25
C HIS A 9 52.77 3.19 19.84
N ASN A 10 53.11 4.15 19.00
CA ASN A 10 52.51 4.31 17.66
C ASN A 10 52.63 3.06 16.77
N LYS A 11 53.73 2.31 16.91
CA LYS A 11 53.94 1.05 16.17
C LYS A 11 52.90 -0.03 16.54
N ASP A 12 52.47 -0.05 17.79
CA ASP A 12 51.52 -1.03 18.30
C ASP A 12 50.10 -0.67 17.87
N ILE A 13 49.77 0.63 17.82
CA ILE A 13 48.51 1.13 17.23
C ILE A 13 48.41 0.71 15.76
N ARG A 14 49.47 0.92 14.96
CA ARG A 14 49.49 0.54 13.53
C ARG A 14 49.30 -0.96 13.34
N ARG A 15 50.03 -1.79 14.09
CA ARG A 15 49.90 -3.26 14.03
C ARG A 15 48.50 -3.75 14.39
N LEU A 16 47.86 -3.08 15.33
CA LEU A 16 46.52 -3.41 15.78
C LEU A 16 45.46 -3.03 14.74
N LEU A 17 45.60 -1.88 14.08
CA LEU A 17 44.76 -1.50 12.94
C LEU A 17 44.94 -2.45 11.74
N GLU A 18 46.18 -2.87 11.46
CA GLU A 18 46.48 -3.84 10.40
C GLU A 18 45.84 -5.21 10.67
N ARG A 19 45.80 -5.66 11.93
CA ARG A 19 45.09 -6.89 12.31
C ARG A 19 43.57 -6.72 12.23
N ALA A 20 43.04 -5.59 12.70
CA ALA A 20 41.61 -5.32 12.66
C ALA A 20 41.06 -5.20 11.23
N SER A 21 41.88 -4.76 10.28
CA SER A 21 41.53 -4.67 8.87
C SER A 21 41.52 -6.02 8.14
N ARG A 22 42.13 -7.07 8.68
CA ARG A 22 42.23 -8.38 8.03
C ARG A 22 41.11 -9.35 8.41
N ASP A 23 40.46 -9.11 9.53
CA ASP A 23 39.48 -10.03 10.11
C ASP A 23 38.17 -9.26 10.31
N GLU A 24 37.10 -9.72 9.66
CA GLU A 24 35.82 -8.99 9.52
C GLU A 24 35.16 -8.68 10.88
N HIS A 25 35.57 -9.39 11.94
CA HIS A 25 35.11 -9.22 13.33
C HIS A 25 36.27 -9.21 14.33
N SER A 26 37.27 -8.34 14.14
CA SER A 26 38.36 -8.19 15.11
C SER A 26 37.99 -7.26 16.28
N TYR A 27 37.76 -7.84 17.45
CA TYR A 27 37.61 -7.08 18.70
C TYR A 27 38.98 -6.83 19.36
N ILE A 28 39.15 -5.63 19.92
CA ILE A 28 40.35 -5.25 20.65
C ILE A 28 40.06 -5.40 22.15
N CYS A 29 40.68 -6.38 22.80
CA CYS A 29 40.65 -6.56 24.25
C CYS A 29 42.00 -6.17 24.86
N LEU A 30 41.98 -5.55 26.04
CA LEU A 30 43.21 -5.32 26.81
C LEU A 30 43.84 -6.67 27.22
N PRO A 31 45.17 -6.75 27.35
CA PRO A 31 45.85 -7.99 27.74
C PRO A 31 45.30 -8.58 29.04
N GLU A 32 44.96 -7.72 30.00
CA GLU A 32 44.38 -8.06 31.30
C GLU A 32 42.98 -8.68 31.21
N HIS A 33 42.32 -8.57 30.06
CA HIS A 33 40.96 -9.07 29.80
C HIS A 33 40.92 -10.11 28.66
N ALA A 34 42.08 -10.48 28.10
CA ALA A 34 42.16 -11.41 26.99
C ALA A 34 41.63 -12.81 27.35
N SER A 35 41.80 -13.24 28.60
CA SER A 35 41.29 -14.52 29.10
C SER A 35 39.79 -14.52 29.43
N SER A 36 39.20 -13.34 29.65
CA SER A 36 37.75 -13.17 29.86
C SER A 36 36.98 -13.03 28.54
N PHE A 37 37.69 -12.84 27.43
CA PHE A 37 37.06 -12.68 26.13
C PHE A 37 36.69 -14.04 25.54
N THR A 38 35.40 -14.38 25.60
CA THR A 38 34.87 -15.51 24.86
C THR A 38 34.45 -14.99 23.50
N GLN A 39 35.19 -15.32 22.43
CA GLN A 39 34.75 -14.99 21.07
C GLN A 39 33.41 -15.69 20.85
N THR A 40 32.34 -14.91 20.76
CA THR A 40 31.04 -15.43 20.31
C THR A 40 31.22 -15.87 18.87
N LYS A 41 31.32 -17.19 18.66
CA LYS A 41 31.08 -17.78 17.35
C LYS A 41 29.68 -17.35 16.95
N LEU A 42 29.56 -16.54 15.90
CA LEU A 42 28.28 -16.32 15.26
C LEU A 42 27.75 -17.70 14.88
N VAL A 43 26.50 -17.97 15.27
CA VAL A 43 25.77 -19.16 14.83
C VAL A 43 25.84 -19.19 13.31
N PRO A 44 26.06 -20.36 12.66
CA PRO A 44 26.02 -20.45 11.21
C PRO A 44 24.78 -19.76 10.68
N GLU A 45 24.96 -18.94 9.64
CA GLU A 45 23.86 -18.25 8.97
C GLU A 45 22.89 -19.35 8.50
N ILE A 46 21.70 -19.37 9.10
CA ILE A 46 20.70 -20.44 8.88
C ILE A 46 20.19 -20.46 7.43
N TYR A 47 20.47 -19.40 6.68
CA TYR A 47 20.25 -19.28 5.25
C TYR A 47 21.44 -18.59 4.62
N THR A 48 21.81 -19.07 3.45
CA THR A 48 22.71 -18.38 2.54
C THR A 48 22.00 -17.19 1.91
N LYS A 49 22.78 -16.21 1.46
CA LYS A 49 22.28 -15.06 0.72
C LYS A 49 21.44 -15.47 -0.51
N ASP A 50 21.81 -16.55 -1.17
CA ASP A 50 21.12 -17.03 -2.38
C ASP A 50 19.74 -17.60 -2.05
N GLU A 51 19.61 -18.38 -0.96
CA GLU A 51 18.32 -18.88 -0.46
C GLU A 51 17.38 -17.73 -0.08
N ILE A 52 17.92 -16.69 0.59
CA ILE A 52 17.13 -15.49 0.94
C ILE A 52 16.65 -14.77 -0.31
N ASN A 53 17.51 -14.61 -1.32
CA ASN A 53 17.16 -13.94 -2.57
C ASN A 53 16.09 -14.73 -3.33
N GLU A 54 16.23 -16.06 -3.41
CA GLU A 54 15.26 -16.93 -4.06
C GLU A 54 13.88 -16.82 -3.40
N MET A 55 13.82 -16.89 -2.07
CA MET A 55 12.57 -16.70 -1.33
C MET A 55 11.97 -15.32 -1.58
N PHE A 56 12.79 -14.26 -1.50
CA PHE A 56 12.33 -12.89 -1.69
C PHE A 56 11.72 -12.67 -3.08
N TYR A 57 12.43 -13.09 -4.14
CA TYR A 57 11.94 -12.92 -5.52
C TYR A 57 10.78 -13.86 -5.85
N GLY A 58 10.73 -15.06 -5.28
CA GLY A 58 9.57 -15.95 -5.41
C GLY A 58 8.30 -15.32 -4.85
N ILE A 59 8.36 -14.86 -3.60
CA ILE A 59 7.23 -14.20 -2.93
C ILE A 59 6.84 -12.91 -3.66
N TYR A 60 7.83 -12.09 -4.05
CA TYR A 60 7.56 -10.83 -4.74
C TYR A 60 6.89 -11.07 -6.11
N GLY A 61 7.37 -12.05 -6.88
CA GLY A 61 6.81 -12.38 -8.19
C GLY A 61 5.38 -12.91 -8.11
N GLU A 62 5.08 -13.74 -7.10
CA GLU A 62 3.72 -14.24 -6.87
C GLU A 62 2.79 -13.13 -6.38
N HIS A 63 3.28 -12.25 -5.50
CA HIS A 63 2.54 -11.10 -5.00
C HIS A 63 2.13 -10.14 -6.13
N GLU A 64 3.04 -9.84 -7.07
CA GLU A 64 2.71 -8.93 -8.19
C GLU A 64 1.69 -9.56 -9.14
N LYS A 65 1.80 -10.86 -9.45
CA LYS A 65 0.80 -11.59 -10.26
C LYS A 65 -0.57 -11.59 -9.59
N ASN A 66 -0.61 -11.82 -8.28
CA ASN A 66 -1.86 -11.82 -7.53
C ASN A 66 -2.52 -10.43 -7.56
N LYS A 67 -1.72 -9.37 -7.39
CA LYS A 67 -2.20 -7.98 -7.50
C LYS A 67 -2.80 -7.69 -8.87
N GLU A 68 -2.14 -8.10 -9.95
CA GLU A 68 -2.67 -7.95 -11.32
C GLU A 68 -3.98 -8.72 -11.52
N ASP A 69 -4.06 -9.98 -11.06
CA ASP A 69 -5.28 -10.80 -11.16
C ASP A 69 -6.44 -10.19 -10.35
N PHE A 70 -6.18 -9.71 -9.13
CA PHE A 70 -7.18 -9.01 -8.33
C PHE A 70 -7.65 -7.72 -9.00
N GLN A 71 -6.73 -6.95 -9.57
CA GLN A 71 -7.09 -5.72 -10.28
C GLN A 71 -8.00 -6.03 -11.47
N MET A 72 -7.65 -7.03 -12.29
CA MET A 72 -8.45 -7.44 -13.44
C MET A 72 -9.85 -7.90 -13.02
N LYS A 73 -9.95 -8.69 -11.94
CA LYS A 73 -11.25 -9.13 -11.39
C LYS A 73 -12.08 -7.96 -10.86
N LEU A 74 -11.44 -6.99 -10.19
CA LEU A 74 -12.11 -5.80 -9.70
C LEU A 74 -12.62 -4.94 -10.85
N ASP A 75 -11.79 -4.68 -11.86
CA ASP A 75 -12.19 -3.90 -13.04
C ASP A 75 -13.35 -4.56 -13.79
N GLY A 76 -13.30 -5.89 -13.91
CA GLY A 76 -14.37 -6.69 -14.52
C GLY A 76 -15.72 -6.61 -13.82
N VAL A 77 -15.77 -6.22 -12.54
CA VAL A 77 -17.01 -6.00 -11.79
C VAL A 77 -17.36 -4.52 -11.68
N TYR A 78 -16.36 -3.68 -11.43
CA TYR A 78 -16.53 -2.25 -11.15
C TYR A 78 -17.11 -1.50 -12.33
N TYR A 79 -16.52 -1.63 -13.54
CA TYR A 79 -16.97 -0.86 -14.69
C TYR A 79 -18.40 -1.23 -15.14
N PRO A 80 -18.77 -2.52 -15.29
CA PRO A 80 -20.14 -2.87 -15.65
C PRO A 80 -21.18 -2.42 -14.62
N LEU A 81 -20.83 -2.50 -13.33
CA LEU A 81 -21.71 -2.04 -12.26
C LEU A 81 -21.86 -0.52 -12.27
N ASN A 82 -20.76 0.20 -12.45
CA ASN A 82 -20.76 1.66 -12.59
C ASN A 82 -21.60 2.12 -13.79
N ASP A 83 -21.45 1.45 -14.94
CA ASP A 83 -22.21 1.74 -16.14
C ASP A 83 -23.71 1.46 -15.94
N SER A 84 -24.04 0.36 -15.26
CA SER A 84 -25.42 0.03 -14.89
C SER A 84 -26.05 1.08 -13.98
N ILE A 85 -25.31 1.55 -12.97
CA ILE A 85 -25.75 2.63 -12.07
C ILE A 85 -25.93 3.93 -12.85
N SER A 86 -24.99 4.29 -13.73
CA SER A 86 -25.06 5.49 -14.56
C SER A 86 -26.30 5.46 -15.45
N TRP A 87 -26.52 4.35 -16.17
CA TRP A 87 -27.69 4.15 -17.02
C TRP A 87 -29.00 4.21 -16.24
N LEU A 88 -29.08 3.53 -15.09
CA LEU A 88 -30.24 3.57 -14.21
C LEU A 88 -30.54 4.99 -13.72
N THR A 89 -29.51 5.75 -13.38
CA THR A 89 -29.63 7.15 -12.96
C THR A 89 -30.23 8.01 -14.07
N THR A 90 -29.72 7.88 -15.29
CA THR A 90 -30.26 8.58 -16.46
C THR A 90 -31.71 8.19 -16.72
N CYS A 91 -32.01 6.89 -16.74
CA CYS A 91 -33.35 6.37 -16.98
C CYS A 91 -34.37 6.91 -15.96
N MET A 92 -34.00 6.92 -14.67
CA MET A 92 -34.87 7.46 -13.62
C MET A 92 -35.12 8.96 -13.77
N GLU A 93 -34.12 9.73 -14.20
CA GLU A 93 -34.29 11.17 -14.44
C GLU A 93 -35.19 11.45 -15.63
N GLU A 94 -35.06 10.68 -16.73
CA GLU A 94 -35.96 10.77 -17.88
C GLU A 94 -37.41 10.46 -17.48
N MET A 95 -37.63 9.36 -16.74
CA MET A 95 -38.96 9.00 -16.24
C MET A 95 -39.55 10.11 -15.35
N ARG A 96 -38.75 10.73 -14.48
CA ARG A 96 -39.17 11.85 -13.63
C ARG A 96 -39.63 13.03 -14.46
N GLN A 97 -38.90 13.36 -15.53
CA GLN A 97 -39.25 14.45 -16.44
C GLN A 97 -40.55 14.16 -17.20
N ASP A 98 -40.73 12.92 -17.65
CA ASP A 98 -41.95 12.51 -18.36
C ASP A 98 -43.18 12.56 -17.46
N ILE A 99 -43.07 12.10 -16.21
CA ILE A 99 -44.14 12.27 -15.21
C ILE A 99 -44.49 13.76 -15.03
N ALA A 100 -43.48 14.63 -14.91
CA ALA A 100 -43.70 16.07 -14.78
C ALA A 100 -44.34 16.70 -16.04
N ARG A 101 -44.05 16.18 -17.24
CA ARG A 101 -44.72 16.60 -18.48
C ARG A 101 -46.19 16.18 -18.51
N ILE A 102 -46.48 14.93 -18.16
CA ILE A 102 -47.86 14.39 -18.10
C ILE A 102 -48.70 15.18 -17.10
N GLN A 103 -48.17 15.43 -15.90
CA GLN A 103 -48.86 16.23 -14.87
C GLN A 103 -49.17 17.65 -15.36
N ARG A 104 -48.23 18.31 -16.04
CA ARG A 104 -48.46 19.64 -16.64
C ARG A 104 -49.54 19.62 -17.71
N ALA A 105 -49.48 18.67 -18.65
CA ALA A 105 -50.47 18.55 -19.72
C ALA A 105 -51.88 18.30 -19.15
N ASN A 106 -52.01 17.43 -18.14
CA ASN A 106 -53.29 17.16 -17.48
C ASN A 106 -53.84 18.41 -16.77
N ASN A 107 -53.00 19.16 -16.06
CA ASN A 107 -53.41 20.41 -15.41
C ASN A 107 -53.90 21.47 -16.40
N VAL A 108 -53.24 21.61 -17.55
CA VAL A 108 -53.67 22.52 -18.63
C VAL A 108 -54.99 22.08 -19.26
N SER A 109 -55.16 20.78 -19.50
CA SER A 109 -56.43 20.23 -20.00
C SER A 109 -57.58 20.49 -19.02
N ARG A 110 -57.33 20.30 -17.71
CA ARG A 110 -58.32 20.56 -16.67
C ARG A 110 -58.70 22.03 -16.57
N SER A 111 -57.73 22.95 -16.64
CA SER A 111 -58.01 24.39 -16.58
C SER A 111 -58.82 24.86 -17.79
N THR A 112 -58.44 24.45 -19.00
CA THR A 112 -59.18 24.79 -20.23
C THR A 112 -60.60 24.22 -20.25
N SER A 113 -60.82 23.02 -19.70
CA SER A 113 -62.16 22.45 -19.53
C SER A 113 -63.04 23.26 -18.57
N ILE A 114 -62.49 23.73 -17.45
CA ILE A 114 -63.22 24.54 -16.46
C ILE A 114 -63.60 25.91 -17.06
N ASP A 115 -62.67 26.51 -17.81
CA ASP A 115 -62.87 27.83 -18.40
C ASP A 115 -64.01 27.83 -19.43
N ARG A 116 -64.03 26.83 -20.32
CA ARG A 116 -65.15 26.63 -21.26
C ARG A 116 -66.48 26.44 -20.55
N HIS A 117 -66.50 25.71 -19.45
CA HIS A 117 -67.73 25.44 -18.71
C HIS A 117 -68.27 26.71 -18.01
N ARG A 118 -67.40 27.66 -17.66
CA ARG A 118 -67.82 28.98 -17.13
C ARG A 118 -68.31 29.92 -18.23
N SER A 119 -67.72 29.89 -19.43
CA SER A 119 -68.16 30.73 -20.56
C SER A 119 -69.49 30.30 -21.19
N ILE A 120 -69.95 29.06 -20.97
CA ILE A 120 -71.23 28.55 -21.49
C ILE A 120 -72.41 28.86 -20.54
N VAL A 121 -72.14 29.23 -19.29
CA VAL A 121 -73.15 29.41 -18.22
C VAL A 121 -73.34 30.91 -17.88
N ALA A 122 -72.72 31.82 -18.63
CA ALA A 122 -72.91 33.28 -18.57
C ALA A 122 -73.67 33.74 -19.82
#